data_AF-D8JCP6-F1
#
_entry.id   AF-D8JCP6-F1
#
_cell.length_a   1.000
_cell.length_b   1.000
_cell.length_c   1.000
_cell.angle_alpha   90.00
_cell.angle_beta   90.00
_cell.angle_gamma   90.00
#
_symmetry.space_group_name_H-M   'P 1'
#
loop_
_entity.id
_entity.type
_entity.pdbx_description
1 polymer ?
#
loop_
_entity_poly.entity_id
_entity_poly.type
_entity_poly.pdbx_seq_one_letter_code
_entity_poly.pdbx_strand_id
1 'polypeptide(L)'
;MSSKSTDPTAEPQILGFLDQNGKSTVHEIATGIGYSNGHVRHVAKRMAKSGQIEGEKSSSVPAYNIKGDYVVLPDNKDRLLKIVKAYASSHYPNVKGKPTTEIRDYISANIANGVVDSIGRWEFWVDTETTAAE
;
A
#
# COMPACT_ATOMS: atom_id res chain seq x y z
N MET A 1 4.14 12.23 41.84
CA MET A 1 3.38 11.41 40.87
C MET A 1 3.23 12.24 39.61
N SER A 2 4.09 12.01 38.60
CA SER A 2 4.07 12.79 37.36
C SER A 2 2.99 12.24 36.44
N SER A 3 1.90 12.99 36.28
CA SER A 3 0.89 12.77 35.26
C SER A 3 1.55 12.87 33.88
N LYS A 4 1.79 11.72 33.24
CA LYS A 4 2.25 11.67 31.84
C LYS A 4 1.10 12.10 30.93
N SER A 5 1.36 13.16 30.18
CA SER A 5 0.59 13.64 29.03
C SER A 5 -0.09 12.47 28.29
N THR A 6 -1.42 12.45 28.32
CA THR A 6 -2.21 11.56 27.46
C THR A 6 -2.32 12.23 26.10
N ASP A 7 -1.24 12.14 25.30
CA ASP A 7 -1.41 12.28 23.86
C ASP A 7 -2.44 11.23 23.42
N PRO A 8 -3.40 11.55 22.52
CA PRO A 8 -4.26 10.54 21.94
C PRO A 8 -3.36 9.57 21.18
N THR A 9 -3.07 8.44 21.81
CA THR A 9 -2.19 7.42 21.27
C THR A 9 -2.89 6.87 20.03
N ALA A 10 -2.20 6.88 18.88
CA ALA A 10 -2.72 6.27 17.66
C ALA A 10 -2.95 4.76 17.82
N GLU A 11 -2.41 4.12 18.87
CA GLU A 11 -2.46 2.68 19.13
C GLU A 11 -3.90 2.09 19.16
N PRO A 12 -4.84 2.56 20.00
CA PRO A 12 -6.22 2.07 19.99
C PRO A 12 -6.94 2.26 18.65
N GLN A 13 -6.62 3.32 17.91
CA GLN A 13 -7.23 3.57 16.60
C GLN A 13 -6.64 2.66 15.52
N ILE A 14 -5.33 2.40 15.57
CA ILE A 14 -4.67 1.42 14.68
C ILE A 14 -5.27 0.03 14.92
N LEU A 15 -5.45 -0.38 16.17
CA LEU A 15 -6.11 -1.66 16.51
C LEU A 15 -7.54 -1.70 15.99
N GLY A 16 -8.35 -0.69 16.31
CA GLY A 16 -9.73 -0.63 15.83
C GLY A 16 -9.85 -0.64 14.31
N PHE A 17 -8.93 0.01 13.61
CA PHE A 17 -8.87 -0.02 12.15
C PHE A 17 -8.52 -1.43 11.63
N LEU A 18 -7.51 -2.08 12.22
CA LEU A 18 -7.09 -3.42 11.83
C LEU A 18 -8.15 -4.49 12.15
N ASP A 19 -8.87 -4.37 13.27
CA ASP A 19 -9.96 -5.29 13.62
C ASP A 19 -11.12 -5.22 12.61
N GLN A 20 -11.36 -4.04 12.05
CA GLN A 20 -12.43 -3.82 11.07
C GLN A 20 -12.03 -4.21 9.65
N ASN A 21 -10.78 -3.95 9.26
CA ASN A 21 -10.32 -4.05 7.87
C ASN A 21 -9.36 -5.23 7.62
N GLY A 22 -8.87 -5.87 8.66
CA GLY A 22 -7.85 -6.91 8.57
C GLY A 22 -6.49 -6.35 8.13
N LYS A 23 -5.80 -7.13 7.29
CA LYS A 23 -4.47 -6.78 6.78
C LYS A 23 -4.51 -5.45 6.02
N SER A 24 -3.76 -4.47 6.50
CA SER A 24 -3.77 -3.11 5.95
C SER A 24 -2.36 -2.54 5.87
N THR A 25 -2.10 -1.67 4.89
CA THR A 25 -0.85 -0.92 4.78
C THR A 25 -0.83 0.26 5.75
N VAL A 26 0.37 0.74 6.09
CA VAL A 26 0.55 1.95 6.92
C VAL A 26 -0.16 3.17 6.31
N HIS A 27 -0.24 3.25 4.98
CA HIS A 27 -0.92 4.34 4.31
C HIS A 27 -2.44 4.28 4.50
N GLU A 28 -3.06 3.13 4.27
CA GLU A 28 -4.50 2.94 4.48
C GLU A 28 -4.89 3.21 5.93
N ILE A 29 -4.12 2.69 6.89
CA ILE A 29 -4.34 2.96 8.31
C ILE A 29 -4.27 4.48 8.55
N ALA A 30 -3.18 5.13 8.13
CA ALA A 30 -2.97 6.57 8.35
C ALA A 30 -4.10 7.44 7.78
N THR A 31 -4.54 7.14 6.55
CA THR A 31 -5.69 7.82 5.93
C THR A 31 -6.98 7.54 6.68
N GLY A 32 -7.21 6.29 7.10
CA GLY A 32 -8.42 5.87 7.81
C GLY A 32 -8.56 6.45 9.21
N ILE A 33 -7.45 6.64 9.93
CA ILE A 33 -7.46 7.20 11.30
C ILE A 33 -7.13 8.69 11.35
N GLY A 34 -6.81 9.32 10.21
CA GLY A 34 -6.50 10.75 10.12
C GLY A 34 -5.13 11.17 10.66
N TYR A 35 -4.17 10.25 10.72
CA TYR A 35 -2.79 10.53 11.17
C TYR A 35 -1.81 10.59 10.00
N SER A 36 -0.63 11.18 10.23
CA SER A 36 0.43 11.17 9.22
C SER A 36 1.02 9.77 9.04
N ASN A 37 1.38 9.42 7.81
CA ASN A 37 1.97 8.12 7.49
C ASN A 37 3.24 7.84 8.32
N GLY A 38 4.10 8.85 8.50
CA GLY A 38 5.31 8.72 9.31
C GLY A 38 5.03 8.41 10.78
N HIS A 39 4.00 9.05 11.35
CA HIS A 39 3.59 8.79 12.73
C HIS A 39 3.02 7.38 12.89
N VAL A 40 2.07 6.99 12.03
CA VAL A 40 1.48 5.63 12.04
C VAL A 40 2.56 4.58 11.83
N ARG A 41 3.51 4.80 10.92
CA ARG A 41 4.65 3.89 10.72
C ARG A 41 5.46 3.67 11.99
N HIS A 42 5.73 4.76 12.72
CA HIS A 42 6.52 4.69 13.94
C HIS A 42 5.76 3.93 15.03
N VAL A 43 4.48 4.24 15.22
CA VAL A 43 3.62 3.60 16.22
C VAL A 43 3.41 2.12 15.88
N ALA A 44 3.01 1.78 14.65
CA ALA A 44 2.82 0.40 14.22
C ALA A 44 4.09 -0.45 14.36
N LYS A 45 5.28 0.11 14.06
CA LYS A 45 6.56 -0.58 14.32
C LYS A 45 6.79 -0.88 15.80
N ARG A 46 6.41 0.05 16.69
CA ARG A 46 6.52 -0.16 18.13
C ARG A 46 5.55 -1.24 18.60
N MET A 47 4.31 -1.20 18.13
CA MET A 47 3.27 -2.20 18.43
C MET A 47 3.65 -3.60 17.91
N ALA A 48 4.28 -3.69 16.74
CA ALA A 48 4.78 -4.95 16.21
C ALA A 48 5.93 -5.50 17.06
N LYS A 49 6.83 -4.63 17.54
CA LYS A 49 7.93 -5.04 18.45
C LYS A 49 7.43 -5.50 19.82
N SER A 50 6.33 -4.96 20.31
CA SER A 50 5.71 -5.37 21.58
C SER A 50 4.77 -6.57 21.43
N GLY A 51 4.56 -7.08 20.21
CA GLY A 51 3.66 -8.22 19.95
C GLY A 51 2.17 -7.87 20.00
N GLN A 52 1.81 -6.58 19.98
CA GLN A 52 0.41 -6.14 19.97
C GLN A 52 -0.26 -6.30 18.61
N ILE A 53 0.52 -6.20 17.53
CA ILE A 53 0.07 -6.45 16.17
C ILE A 53 1.12 -7.28 15.45
N GLU A 54 0.70 -8.05 14.45
CA GLU A 54 1.62 -8.68 13.52
C GLU A 54 1.92 -7.73 12.37
N GLY A 55 3.20 -7.62 12.00
CA GLY A 55 3.63 -6.74 10.94
C GLY A 55 4.70 -7.40 10.10
N GLU A 56 4.42 -7.57 8.81
CA GLU A 56 5.39 -8.07 7.84
C GLU A 56 5.91 -6.94 6.97
N LYS A 57 7.21 -6.94 6.66
CA LYS A 57 7.71 -6.16 5.52
C LYS A 57 7.23 -6.85 4.25
N SER A 58 6.04 -6.48 3.79
CA SER A 58 5.64 -6.83 2.43
C SER A 58 6.63 -6.20 1.46
N SER A 59 7.39 -7.05 0.77
CA SER A 59 8.12 -6.65 -0.43
C SER A 59 7.27 -6.75 -1.70
N SER A 60 6.00 -7.17 -1.52
CA SER A 60 5.00 -7.21 -2.57
C SER A 60 4.44 -5.80 -2.76
N VAL A 61 4.61 -5.29 -3.97
CA VAL A 61 3.92 -4.07 -4.40
C VAL A 61 2.51 -4.49 -4.82
N PRO A 62 1.44 -3.88 -4.26
CA PRO A 62 0.08 -4.25 -4.63
C PRO A 62 -0.12 -4.07 -6.13
N ALA A 63 -0.60 -5.14 -6.77
CA ALA A 63 -0.95 -5.15 -8.17
C ALA A 63 -2.47 -5.08 -8.29
N TYR A 64 -2.96 -4.24 -9.18
CA TYR A 64 -4.38 -4.03 -9.41
C TYR A 64 -4.77 -4.84 -10.63
N ASN A 65 -5.78 -5.69 -10.49
CA ASN A 65 -6.38 -6.35 -11.64
C ASN A 65 -7.21 -5.31 -12.40
N ILE A 66 -6.78 -4.94 -13.59
CA ILE A 66 -7.49 -4.04 -14.48
C ILE A 66 -7.81 -4.82 -15.76
N LYS A 67 -9.08 -5.18 -15.95
CA LYS A 67 -9.55 -5.94 -17.12
C LYS A 67 -8.80 -7.26 -17.38
N GLY A 68 -8.34 -7.93 -16.33
CA GLY A 68 -7.61 -9.19 -16.42
C GLY A 68 -6.08 -9.05 -16.38
N ASP A 69 -5.55 -7.83 -16.51
CA ASP A 69 -4.12 -7.56 -16.40
C ASP A 69 -3.75 -7.13 -14.98
N TYR A 70 -2.63 -7.64 -14.45
CA TYR A 70 -2.11 -7.22 -13.15
C TYR A 70 -1.17 -6.03 -13.30
N VAL A 71 -1.61 -4.85 -12.85
CA VAL A 71 -0.93 -3.58 -13.05
C VAL A 71 -0.50 -2.98 -11.72
N VAL A 72 0.79 -2.69 -11.57
CA VAL A 72 1.32 -1.94 -10.43
C VAL A 72 1.12 -0.44 -10.68
N LEU A 73 0.58 0.30 -9.69
CA LEU A 73 0.35 1.75 -9.79
C LEU A 73 1.58 2.55 -9.32
N PRO A 74 2.40 3.11 -10.24
CA PRO A 74 3.63 3.80 -9.88
C PRO A 74 3.36 5.16 -9.24
N ASP A 75 4.32 5.66 -8.48
CA ASP A 75 4.27 7.00 -7.86
C ASP A 75 4.67 8.12 -8.84
N ASN A 76 4.20 8.00 -10.07
CA ASN A 76 4.53 8.90 -11.17
C ASN A 76 3.26 9.23 -11.96
N LYS A 77 2.91 10.52 -11.98
CA LYS A 77 1.68 11.02 -12.61
C LYS A 77 1.56 10.61 -14.08
N ASP A 78 2.60 10.79 -14.88
CA ASP A 78 2.54 10.48 -16.31
C ASP A 78 2.32 9.00 -16.57
N ARG A 79 2.95 8.13 -15.77
CA ARG A 79 2.74 6.69 -15.86
C ARG A 79 1.33 6.28 -15.43
N LEU A 80 0.78 6.88 -14.37
CA LEU A 80 -0.62 6.65 -13.98
C LEU A 80 -1.60 7.10 -15.08
N LEU A 81 -1.35 8.25 -15.69
CA LEU A 81 -2.16 8.74 -16.80
C LEU A 81 -2.07 7.85 -18.04
N LYS A 82 -0.92 7.23 -18.31
CA LYS A 82 -0.78 6.21 -19.35
C LYS A 82 -1.62 4.97 -19.04
N ILE A 83 -1.64 4.51 -17.79
CA ILE A 83 -2.49 3.39 -17.34
C ILE A 83 -3.96 3.75 -17.59
N VAL A 84 -4.41 4.93 -17.16
CA VAL A 84 -5.80 5.37 -17.41
C VAL A 84 -6.10 5.41 -18.91
N LYS A 85 -5.18 5.95 -19.72
CA LYS A 85 -5.39 6.03 -21.17
C LYS A 85 -5.47 4.64 -21.83
N ALA A 86 -4.69 3.67 -21.35
CA ALA A 86 -4.67 2.31 -21.88
C ALA A 86 -5.94 1.53 -21.51
N TYR A 87 -6.37 1.59 -20.25
CA TYR A 87 -7.44 0.73 -19.76
C TYR A 87 -8.82 1.41 -19.72
N ALA A 88 -8.87 2.73 -19.60
CA ALA A 88 -10.09 3.52 -19.39
C ALA A 88 -9.96 4.90 -20.05
N SER A 89 -9.70 4.93 -21.36
CA SER A 89 -9.44 6.18 -22.12
C SER A 89 -10.53 7.24 -21.97
N SER A 90 -11.79 6.83 -21.81
CA SER A 90 -12.94 7.71 -21.55
C SER A 90 -12.84 8.48 -20.23
N HIS A 91 -12.10 7.96 -19.25
CA HIS A 91 -11.91 8.59 -17.93
C HIS A 91 -10.72 9.56 -17.91
N TYR A 92 -9.85 9.51 -18.92
CA TYR A 92 -8.64 10.36 -18.99
C TYR A 92 -8.91 11.86 -18.81
N PRO A 93 -9.95 12.46 -19.44
CA PRO A 93 -10.25 13.88 -19.26
C PRO A 93 -10.56 14.27 -17.81
N ASN A 94 -11.13 13.34 -17.02
CA ASN A 94 -11.56 13.57 -15.64
C ASN A 94 -10.39 13.55 -14.65
N VAL A 95 -9.28 12.87 -15.01
CA VAL A 95 -8.16 12.65 -14.08
C VAL A 95 -6.87 13.37 -14.47
N LYS A 96 -6.71 13.83 -15.72
CA LYS A 96 -5.48 14.51 -16.19
C LYS A 96 -5.03 15.70 -15.33
N GLY A 97 -5.99 16.45 -14.77
CA GLY A 97 -5.76 17.63 -13.94
C GLY A 97 -5.47 17.32 -12.46
N LYS A 98 -5.72 16.10 -12.01
CA LYS A 98 -5.67 15.72 -10.59
C LYS A 98 -4.23 15.51 -10.10
N PRO A 99 -3.97 15.62 -8.78
CA PRO A 99 -2.70 15.23 -8.19
C PRO A 99 -2.49 13.71 -8.27
N THR A 100 -1.22 13.27 -8.18
CA THR A 100 -0.81 11.86 -8.32
C THR A 100 -1.61 10.92 -7.41
N THR A 101 -1.84 11.32 -6.16
CA THR A 101 -2.61 10.56 -5.16
C THR A 101 -4.05 10.37 -5.62
N GLU A 102 -4.75 11.44 -5.99
CA GLU A 102 -6.12 11.35 -6.48
C GLU A 102 -6.25 10.52 -7.77
N ILE A 103 -5.24 10.54 -8.65
CA ILE A 103 -5.26 9.70 -9.85
C ILE A 103 -5.14 8.23 -9.45
N ARG A 104 -4.26 7.90 -8.49
CA ARG A 104 -4.12 6.53 -7.99
C ARG A 104 -5.41 6.05 -7.34
N ASP A 105 -6.00 6.86 -6.47
CA ASP A 105 -7.26 6.54 -5.78
C ASP A 105 -8.41 6.38 -6.78
N TYR A 106 -8.40 7.17 -7.86
CA TYR A 106 -9.38 7.02 -8.93
C TYR A 106 -9.22 5.68 -9.65
N ILE A 107 -7.99 5.28 -9.98
CA ILE A 107 -7.72 4.00 -10.64
C ILE A 107 -8.16 2.83 -9.76
N SER A 108 -7.80 2.84 -8.48
CA SER A 108 -8.17 1.77 -7.54
C SER A 108 -9.68 1.67 -7.34
N ALA A 109 -10.39 2.80 -7.23
CA ALA A 109 -11.83 2.79 -6.94
C ALA A 109 -12.74 2.59 -8.17
N ASN A 110 -12.31 3.03 -9.36
CA ASN A 110 -13.21 3.11 -10.53
C ASN A 110 -12.74 2.29 -11.74
N ILE A 111 -11.47 1.91 -11.81
CA ILE A 111 -10.88 1.25 -12.98
C ILE A 111 -10.46 -0.17 -12.65
N ALA A 112 -9.92 -0.41 -11.46
CA ALA A 112 -9.52 -1.73 -11.02
C ALA A 112 -10.75 -2.62 -10.71
N ASN A 113 -10.70 -3.86 -11.20
CA ASN A 113 -11.65 -4.91 -10.89
C ASN A 113 -11.38 -5.57 -9.52
N GLY A 114 -10.18 -5.37 -8.97
CA GLY A 114 -9.78 -5.88 -7.65
C GLY A 114 -8.30 -5.62 -7.37
N VAL A 115 -7.90 -5.82 -6.13
CA VAL A 115 -6.50 -5.75 -5.68
C VAL A 115 -5.99 -7.16 -5.46
N VAL A 116 -4.79 -7.44 -5.97
CA VAL A 116 -4.05 -8.66 -5.66
C VAL A 116 -2.81 -8.28 -4.86
N ASP A 117 -2.81 -8.70 -3.60
CA ASP A 117 -1.76 -8.40 -2.61
C ASP A 117 -0.41 -9.07 -2.90
N SER A 118 -0.33 -9.92 -3.92
CA SER A 118 0.93 -10.50 -4.37
C SER A 118 0.85 -11.00 -5.81
N ILE A 119 1.46 -10.26 -6.74
CA ILE A 119 2.40 -10.97 -7.61
C ILE A 119 3.66 -11.04 -6.75
N GLY A 120 4.03 -12.24 -6.29
CA GLY A 120 5.36 -12.43 -5.70
C GLY A 120 6.38 -11.78 -6.62
N ARG A 121 7.45 -11.18 -6.07
CA ARG A 121 8.50 -10.59 -6.91
C ARG A 121 8.83 -11.58 -8.03
N TRP A 122 8.96 -11.08 -9.26
CA TRP A 122 9.65 -11.84 -10.30
C TRP A 122 11.08 -12.04 -9.78
N GLU A 123 11.29 -13.14 -9.07
CA GLU A 123 12.62 -13.61 -8.69
C GLU A 123 13.21 -14.20 -9.95
N PHE A 124 13.94 -13.35 -10.68
CA PHE A 124 14.94 -13.84 -11.61
C PHE A 124 16.04 -14.43 -10.74
N TRP A 125 15.91 -15.71 -10.39
CA TRP A 125 17.03 -16.46 -9.86
C TRP A 125 18.15 -16.35 -10.91
N VAL A 126 19.28 -15.78 -10.50
CA VAL A 126 20.55 -16.11 -11.16
C VAL A 126 20.71 -17.59 -10.86
N ASP A 127 20.74 -18.44 -11.89
CA ASP A 127 21.09 -19.84 -11.72
C ASP A 127 22.45 -19.89 -11.02
N THR A 128 22.45 -20.10 -9.70
CA THR A 128 23.62 -20.65 -9.01
C THR A 128 23.59 -22.15 -9.23
N GLU A 129 23.61 -22.56 -10.50
CA GLU A 129 24.12 -23.88 -10.84
C GLU A 129 25.64 -23.82 -10.77
N THR A 130 26.16 -24.63 -9.85
CA THR A 130 27.48 -25.26 -9.93
C THR A 130 28.70 -24.38 -9.68
N THR A 131 29.13 -24.37 -8.41
CA THR A 131 30.54 -24.65 -8.11
C THR A 131 30.62 -25.43 -6.81
N ALA A 132 30.17 -26.68 -6.89
CA ALA A 132 30.64 -27.71 -5.98
C ALA A 132 32.00 -28.21 -6.49
N ALA A 133 32.99 -28.16 -5.60
CA ALA A 133 34.21 -28.98 -5.56
C ALA A 133 35.18 -28.90 -6.75
N GLU A 134 36.35 -28.32 -6.50
CA GLU A 134 37.62 -29.06 -6.53
C GLU A 134 38.45 -28.71 -5.29
#